data_AF-A0A925E2M4-F1
#
_entry.id   AF-A0A925E2M4-F1
#
_cell.length_a   1.000
_cell.length_b   1.000
_cell.length_c   1.000
_cell.angle_alpha   90.00
_cell.angle_beta   90.00
_cell.angle_gamma   90.00
#
_symmetry.space_group_name_H-M   'P 1'
#
loop_
_entity.id
_entity.type
_entity.pdbx_description
1 polymer ?
#
loop_
_entity_poly.entity_id
_entity_poly.type
_entity_poly.pdbx_seq_one_letter_code
_entity_poly.pdbx_strand_id
1 'polypeptide(L)' 'MSHPTVSQQITFLYTDNLAESVHFYEEVFGLKLWLDQGNCRIYEVTANSGIGICQMSETSKGKIAAGDQNNVIFT' A
#
# COMPACT_ATOMS: atom_id res chain seq x y z
N MET A 1 -30.85 -5.96 -7.12
CA MET A 1 -30.07 -6.74 -6.14
C MET A 1 -29.45 -5.74 -5.16
N SER A 2 -29.46 -6.00 -3.85
CA SER A 2 -28.77 -5.11 -2.91
C SER A 2 -27.26 -5.34 -2.99
N HIS A 3 -26.47 -4.28 -3.06
CA HIS A 3 -25.02 -4.40 -3.02
C HIS A 3 -24.56 -4.79 -1.60
N PRO A 4 -23.54 -5.65 -1.47
CA PRO A 4 -22.95 -5.93 -0.16
C PRO A 4 -22.28 -4.68 0.41
N THR A 5 -22.37 -4.50 1.73
CA THR A 5 -21.67 -3.42 2.44
C THR A 5 -20.18 -3.75 2.52
N VAL A 6 -19.33 -2.79 2.15
CA VAL A 6 -17.88 -2.88 2.36
C VAL A 6 -17.57 -2.31 3.74
N SER A 7 -17.15 -3.18 4.67
CA SER A 7 -16.83 -2.78 6.05
C SER A 7 -15.34 -2.60 6.30
N GLN A 8 -14.48 -3.11 5.41
CA GLN A 8 -13.02 -3.04 5.53
C GLN A 8 -12.36 -2.83 4.17
N GLN A 9 -11.20 -2.18 4.18
CA GLN A 9 -10.42 -1.85 2.99
C GLN A 9 -8.93 -2.02 3.23
N ILE A 10 -8.21 -2.51 2.23
CA ILE A 10 -6.75 -2.42 2.18
C ILE A 10 -6.36 -1.86 0.81
N THR A 11 -5.56 -0.80 0.81
CA THR A 11 -4.96 -0.26 -0.42
C THR A 11 -3.53 -0.75 -0.54
N PHE A 12 -3.17 -1.30 -1.70
CA PHE A 12 -1.81 -1.78 -1.96
C PHE A 12 -1.02 -0.78 -2.81
N LEU A 13 0.17 -0.40 -2.34
CA LEU A 13 1.15 0.39 -3.05
C LEU A 13 2.38 -0.47 -3.36
N TYR A 14 2.88 -0.36 -4.58
CA TYR A 14 4.12 -1.03 -4.99
C TYR A 14 5.29 -0.07 -4.92
N THR A 15 6.43 -0.57 -4.47
CA THR A 15 7.68 0.17 -4.34
C THR A 15 8.84 -0.63 -4.92
N ASP A 16 9.82 0.06 -5.51
CA ASP A 16 11.06 -0.57 -5.97
C ASP A 16 12.01 -0.86 -4.80
N ASN A 17 11.84 -0.19 -3.65
CA ASN A 17 12.65 -0.41 -2.44
C ASN A 17 11.76 -0.59 -1.21
N LEU A 18 11.47 -1.86 -0.89
CA LEU A 18 10.65 -2.20 0.28
C LEU A 18 11.33 -1.78 1.59
N ALA A 19 12.65 -1.87 1.72
CA ALA A 19 13.34 -1.56 2.96
C ALA A 19 13.23 -0.07 3.34
N GLU A 20 13.42 0.83 2.36
CA GLU A 20 13.20 2.27 2.57
C GLU A 20 11.75 2.59 2.91
N SER A 21 10.81 1.90 2.25
CA SER A 21 9.38 2.12 2.49
C SER A 21 8.97 1.60 3.87
N VAL A 22 9.50 0.46 4.31
CA VAL A 22 9.33 -0.05 5.68
C VAL A 22 9.80 0.96 6.71
N HIS A 23 11.02 1.49 6.56
CA HIS A 23 11.53 2.51 7.47
C HIS A 23 10.60 3.73 7.53
N PHE A 24 10.11 4.21 6.38
CA PHE A 24 9.18 5.33 6.35
C PHE A 24 7.85 5.01 7.05
N TYR A 25 7.17 3.93 6.68
CA TYR A 25 5.82 3.66 7.19
C TYR A 25 5.81 3.17 8.65
N GLU A 26 6.82 2.41 9.09
CA GLU A 26 6.92 1.91 10.46
C GLU A 26 7.54 2.95 11.41
N GLU A 27 8.67 3.54 11.04
CA GLU A 27 9.47 4.35 11.98
C GLU A 27 9.17 5.85 11.87
N VAL A 28 9.15 6.39 10.65
CA VAL A 28 8.94 7.83 10.43
C VAL A 28 7.47 8.19 10.60
N PHE A 29 6.57 7.41 10.01
CA PHE A 29 5.13 7.64 10.04
C PHE A 29 4.45 6.94 11.23
N GLY A 30 5.06 5.90 11.80
CA GLY A 30 4.60 5.28 13.04
C GLY A 30 3.41 4.34 12.90
N LEU A 31 3.18 3.76 11.71
CA LEU A 31 2.07 2.82 11.55
C LEU A 31 2.36 1.48 12.21
N LYS A 32 1.31 0.87 12.74
CA LYS A 32 1.38 -0.43 13.37
C LYS A 32 1.36 -1.52 12.29
N LEU A 33 2.40 -2.35 12.27
CA LEU A 33 2.45 -3.56 11.45
C LEU A 33 1.32 -4.51 11.85
N TRP A 34 0.47 -4.85 10.88
CA TRP A 34 -0.61 -5.82 11.06
C TRP A 34 -0.24 -7.21 10.54
N LEU A 35 0.43 -7.28 9.38
CA LEU A 35 0.86 -8.54 8.78
C LEU A 35 2.15 -8.36 7.97
N ASP A 36 3.10 -9.30 8.15
CA ASP A 36 4.32 -9.41 7.35
C ASP A 36 4.29 -10.68 6.49
N GLN A 37 4.45 -10.53 5.18
CA GLN A 37 4.50 -11.61 4.20
C GLN A 37 5.87 -11.69 3.48
N GLY A 38 6.89 -11.01 4.00
CA GLY A 38 8.24 -10.98 3.44
C GLY A 38 8.40 -9.97 2.31
N ASN A 39 7.72 -10.17 1.17
CA ASN A 39 7.77 -9.24 0.03
C ASN A 39 6.65 -8.18 0.05
N CYS A 40 5.75 -8.26 1.04
CA CYS A 40 4.72 -7.27 1.28
C CYS A 40 4.40 -7.18 2.76
N ARG A 41 4.16 -5.96 3.23
CA ARG A 41 3.79 -5.67 4.62
C ARG A 41 2.53 -4.83 4.67
N ILE A 42 1.62 -5.18 5.56
CA ILE A 42 0.35 -4.49 5.73
C ILE A 42 0.34 -3.78 7.07
N TYR A 43 0.05 -2.49 7.05
CA TYR A 43 -0.03 -1.63 8.21
C TYR A 43 -1.48 -1.19 8.46
N GLU A 44 -1.82 -1.05 9.73
CA GLU A 44 -3.10 -0.50 10.17
C GLU A 44 -3.11 1.02 10.01
N VAL A 45 -4.09 1.57 9.28
CA VAL A 45 -4.30 3.02 9.11
C VAL A 45 -5.44 3.49 10.02
N THR A 46 -6.52 2.71 10.07
CA THR A 46 -7.61 2.84 11.04
C THR A 46 -8.06 1.45 11.49
N ALA A 47 -8.99 1.35 12.44
CA ALA A 47 -9.54 0.06 12.90
C ALA A 47 -10.10 -0.83 11.77
N ASN A 48 -10.54 -0.25 10.65
CA ASN A 48 -11.13 -0.97 9.53
C ASN A 48 -10.42 -0.73 8.20
N SER A 49 -9.27 -0.06 8.20
CA SER A 49 -8.52 0.19 6.97
C SER A 49 -7.02 -0.02 7.14
N GLY A 50 -6.39 -0.54 6.10
CA GLY A 50 -4.95 -0.76 6.06
C GLY A 50 -4.31 -0.31 4.75
N ILE A 51 -2.98 -0.23 4.80
CA ILE A 51 -2.14 0.02 3.64
C ILE A 51 -1.11 -1.10 3.51
N GLY A 52 -1.10 -1.76 2.35
CA GLY A 52 -0.13 -2.78 2.00
C GLY A 52 1.00 -2.17 1.18
N ILE A 53 2.24 -2.32 1.61
CA ILE A 53 3.43 -1.90 0.88
C ILE A 53 4.14 -3.15 0.38
N CYS A 54 4.14 -3.34 -0.94
CA CYS A 54 4.71 -4.51 -1.57
C CYS A 54 5.91 -4.16 -2.46
N GLN A 55 6.90 -5.04 -2.48
CA GLN A 55 7.99 -4.98 -3.45
C GLN A 55 7.43 -5.18 -4.86
N MET A 56 7.83 -4.30 -5.79
CA MET A 56 7.49 -4.41 -7.20
C MET A 56 8.11 -5.69 -7.80
N SER A 57 7.31 -6.41 -8.60
CA SER A 57 7.74 -7.54 -9.41
C SER A 57 7.37 -7.31 -10.89
N GLU A 58 7.95 -8.10 -11.80
CA GLU A 58 7.58 -8.05 -13.22
C GLU A 58 6.09 -8.31 -13.47
N THR A 59 5.42 -9.05 -12.58
CA THR A 59 3.99 -9.33 -12.69
C THR A 59 3.11 -8.25 -12.04
N SER A 60 3.65 -7.42 -11.16
CA SER A 60 2.92 -6.34 -10.49
C SER A 60 3.09 -4.97 -11.16
N LYS A 61 4.04 -4.83 -12.07
CA LYS A 61 4.22 -3.62 -12.89
C LYS A 61 2.96 -3.38 -13.72
N GLY A 62 2.13 -2.45 -13.28
CA GLY A 62 1.12 -1.85 -14.14
C GLY A 62 1.79 -1.29 -15.40
N LYS A 63 1.12 -1.37 -16.56
CA LYS A 63 1.64 -0.73 -17.77
C LYS A 63 1.49 0.80 -17.62
N ILE A 64 2.52 1.46 -17.10
CA ILE A 64 2.58 2.92 -17.12
C ILE A 64 2.86 3.33 -18.57
N ALA A 65 1.90 3.99 -19.22
CA ALA A 65 2.17 4.66 -20.48
C ALA A 65 3.12 5.84 -20.21
N ALA A 66 4.18 5.96 -21.01
CA ALA A 66 5.20 6.99 -20.82
C ALA A 66 4.56 8.40 -20.84
N GLY A 67 4.61 9.08 -19.68
CA GLY A 67 4.12 10.43 -19.44
C GLY A 67 4.14 10.76 -17.94
N ASP A 68 4.27 12.04 -17.57
CA ASP A 68 4.24 12.49 -16.17
C ASP A 68 2.90 12.11 -15.53
N GLN A 69 2.94 11.29 -14.48
CA GLN A 69 1.78 10.91 -13.68
C GLN A 69 1.89 11.55 -12.31
N ASN A 70 1.22 12.68 -12.11
CA ASN A 70 1.07 13.31 -10.79
C ASN A 70 -0.12 12.69 -10.04
N ASN A 71 -0.01 11.40 -9.70
CA ASN A 71 -1.08 10.65 -9.01
C ASN A 71 -1.05 10.84 -7.50
N VAL A 72 -0.87 12.09 -7.04
CA VAL A 72 -0.87 12.44 -5.62
C VAL A 72 -1.99 13.41 -5.35
N ILE A 73 -3.00 12.95 -4.63
CA ILE A 73 -4.09 13.78 -4.11
C ILE A 73 -3.88 13.89 -2.61
N PHE A 74 -3.34 15.03 -2.15
CA PHE A 74 -3.46 15.46 -0.76
C PHE A 74 -4.68 16.39 -0.68
N THR A 75 -5.67 16.06 0.12
CA THR A 75 -6.86 16.89 0.38
C THR A 75 -7.00 17.14 1.86
#